data_AF-R7SJP6-F1
#
_entry.id   AF-R7SJP6-F1
#
_cell.length_a   1.000
_cell.length_b   1.000
_cell.length_c   1.000
_cell.angle_alpha   90.00
_cell.angle_beta   90.00
_cell.angle_gamma   90.00
#
_symmetry.space_group_name_H-M   'P 1'
#
loop_
_entity.id
_entity.type
_entity.pdbx_description
1 polymer ?
#
loop_
_entity_poly.entity_id
_entity_poly.type
_entity_poly.pdbx_seq_one_letter_code
_entity_poly.pdbx_strand_id
1 'polypeptide(L)' 'RKFHFLRDNLVATGEAEIQWVPTEEMVADIFTKALPREKHWRFMRAMGLRQRLSGSVGMRSGDVSD' A
#
# COMPACT_ATOMS: atom_id res chain seq x y z
N ARG A 1 20.01 31.53 0.65
CA ARG A 1 20.17 30.16 0.09
C ARG A 1 18.94 29.36 0.49
N LYS A 2 18.19 28.74 -0.43
CA LYS A 2 17.03 27.89 -0.09
C LYS A 2 17.56 26.48 0.11
N PHE A 3 17.44 25.93 1.32
CA PHE A 3 17.88 24.57 1.64
C PHE A 3 16.80 23.60 1.16
N HIS A 4 17.13 22.69 0.24
CA HIS A 4 16.21 21.69 -0.28
C HIS A 4 16.49 20.37 0.41
N PHE A 5 15.99 20.21 1.64
CA PHE A 5 16.27 19.07 2.53
C PHE A 5 16.26 17.70 1.82
N LEU A 6 15.27 17.45 0.96
CA LEU A 6 15.18 16.19 0.22
C LEU A 6 16.38 15.95 -0.71
N ARG A 7 16.81 16.96 -1.46
CA ARG A 7 17.92 16.83 -2.41
C ARG A 7 19.27 16.91 -1.71
N ASP A 8 19.40 17.87 -0.80
CA ASP A 8 20.67 18.21 -0.16
C ASP A 8 21.07 17.22 0.94
N ASN A 9 20.09 16.48 1.51
CA ASN A 9 20.33 15.47 2.52
C ASN A 9 20.04 14.08 1.97
N LEU A 10 18.76 13.67 1.88
CA LEU A 10 18.38 12.29 1.59
C LEU A 10 18.91 11.76 0.25
N VAL A 11 18.86 12.58 -0.81
CA VAL A 11 19.39 12.16 -2.13
C VAL A 11 20.91 12.22 -2.16
N ALA A 12 21.52 13.25 -1.59
CA ALA A 12 22.97 13.41 -1.57
C ALA A 12 23.67 12.33 -0.72
N THR A 13 23.02 11.85 0.35
CA THR A 13 23.53 10.75 1.19
C THR A 13 23.19 9.37 0.62
N GLY A 14 22.40 9.30 -0.45
CA GLY A 14 21.96 8.05 -1.07
C GLY A 14 20.88 7.29 -0.30
N GLU A 15 20.28 7.91 0.72
CA GLU A 15 19.17 7.32 1.49
C GLU A 15 17.86 7.27 0.68
N ALA A 16 17.71 8.14 -0.33
CA ALA A 16 16.55 8.15 -1.21
C ALA A 16 16.90 8.55 -2.64
N GLU A 17 16.07 8.14 -3.60
CA GLU A 17 16.14 8.57 -4.99
C GLU A 17 14.83 9.27 -5.38
N ILE A 18 14.92 10.31 -6.20
CA ILE A 18 13.73 10.97 -6.78
C ILE A 18 13.49 10.38 -8.16
N GLN A 19 12.41 9.63 -8.30
CA GLN A 19 11.97 9.07 -9.58
C GLN A 19 10.61 9.65 -9.96
N TRP A 20 10.41 9.87 -11.26
CA TRP A 20 9.09 10.19 -11.78
C TRP A 20 8.27 8.91 -11.90
N VAL A 21 7.06 8.92 -11.34
CA VAL A 21 6.12 7.79 -11.40
C VAL A 21 4.80 8.29 -11.99
N PRO A 22 4.26 7.65 -13.05
CA PRO A 22 2.94 7.98 -13.57
C PRO A 22 1.86 7.86 -12.49
N THR A 23 0.82 8.71 -12.55
CA THR A 23 -0.33 8.67 -11.62
C THR A 23 -1.08 7.33 -11.63
N GLU A 24 -1.00 6.57 -12.73
CA GLU A 24 -1.59 5.24 -12.82
C GLU A 24 -0.80 4.15 -12.08
N GLU A 25 0.39 4.49 -11.62
CA GLU A 25 1.34 3.60 -10.95
C GLU A 25 1.77 4.10 -9.56
N MET A 26 1.38 5.31 -9.18
CA MET A 26 1.72 5.91 -7.88
C MET A 26 0.95 5.25 -6.73
N VAL A 27 1.47 4.14 -6.21
CA VAL A 27 0.86 3.33 -5.13
C VAL A 27 0.53 4.16 -3.88
N ALA A 28 1.31 5.20 -3.59
CA ALA A 28 1.09 6.11 -2.46
C ALA A 28 -0.21 6.94 -2.55
N ASP A 29 -0.83 7.02 -3.73
CA ASP A 29 -2.11 7.72 -3.93
C ASP A 29 -3.24 7.17 -3.04
N ILE A 30 -3.15 5.91 -2.61
CA ILE A 30 -4.13 5.31 -1.70
C ILE A 30 -4.28 6.08 -0.39
N PHE A 31 -3.22 6.77 0.07
CA PHE A 31 -3.22 7.50 1.33
C PHE A 31 -3.68 8.95 1.19
N THR A 32 -3.77 9.48 -0.02
CA THR A 32 -3.96 10.92 -0.25
C THR A 32 -5.17 11.24 -1.14
N LYS A 33 -5.68 10.25 -1.89
CA LYS A 33 -6.76 10.45 -2.87
C LYS A 33 -7.94 9.53 -2.60
N ALA A 34 -9.15 10.02 -2.91
CA ALA A 34 -10.33 9.19 -3.04
C ALA A 34 -10.30 8.48 -4.40
N LEU A 35 -9.84 7.22 -4.42
CA LEU A 35 -9.68 6.44 -5.64
C LEU A 35 -10.93 5.62 -5.96
N PRO A 36 -11.25 5.41 -7.26
CA PRO A 36 -12.23 4.42 -7.65
C PRO A 36 -11.86 3.04 -7.09
N ARG A 37 -12.88 2.25 -6.75
CA ARG A 37 -12.72 0.95 -6.09
C ARG A 37 -11.62 0.12 -6.75
N GLU A 38 -11.70 -0.11 -8.06
CA GLU A 38 -10.73 -0.93 -8.80
C GLU A 38 -9.27 -0.47 -8.63
N LYS A 39 -9.01 0.84 -8.79
CA LYS A 39 -7.66 1.42 -8.63
C LYS A 39 -7.17 1.29 -7.19
N HIS A 40 -8.05 1.50 -6.22
CA HIS A 40 -7.75 1.27 -4.81
C HIS A 40 -7.31 -0.19 -4.55
N TRP A 41 -8.02 -1.20 -5.09
CA TRP A 41 -7.63 -2.61 -4.93
C TRP A 41 -6.31 -2.96 -5.60
N ARG A 42 -6.03 -2.37 -6.76
CA ARG A 42 -4.77 -2.57 -7.46
C ARG A 42 -3.61 -2.05 -6.61
N PHE A 43 -3.73 -0.84 -6.07
CA PHE A 43 -2.68 -0.25 -5.23
C PHE A 43 -2.55 -0.90 -3.85
N MET A 44 -3.65 -1.33 -3.22
CA MET A 44 -3.58 -2.15 -2.01
C MET A 44 -2.73 -3.41 -2.23
N ARG A 45 -2.98 -4.12 -3.34
CA ARG A 45 -2.23 -5.33 -3.68
C ARG A 45 -0.76 -5.02 -3.97
N ALA A 46 -0.48 -3.96 -4.72
CA ALA A 46 0.89 -3.51 -4.99
C ALA A 46 1.66 -3.14 -3.72
N MET A 47 0.98 -2.61 -2.71
CA MET A 47 1.54 -2.29 -1.39
C MET A 47 1.70 -3.51 -0.47
N GLY A 48 1.21 -4.69 -0.88
CA GLY A 48 1.23 -5.91 -0.05
C GLY A 48 0.16 -5.95 1.04
N LEU A 49 -0.84 -5.05 0.98
CA LEU A 49 -1.95 -5.05 1.93
C LEU A 49 -2.92 -6.20 1.60
N ARG A 50 -3.14 -7.10 2.57
CA ARG A 50 -4.14 -8.16 2.46
C ARG A 50 -5.45 -7.69 3.07
N GLN A 51 -6.53 -7.89 2.34
CA GLN A 51 -7.83 -7.73 2.95
C GLN A 51 -8.05 -8.87 3.95
N ARG A 52 -8.34 -8.54 5.21
CA ARG A 52 -8.89 -9.54 6.13
C ARG A 52 -10.20 -10.01 5.52
N LEU A 53 -10.23 -11.26 5.08
CA LEU A 53 -11.49 -11.95 4.87
C LEU A 53 -12.22 -11.93 6.21
N SER A 54 -13.43 -11.37 6.25
CA SER A 54 -14.28 -11.47 7.44
C SER A 54 -14.45 -12.96 7.76
N GLY A 55 -14.23 -13.31 9.03
CA GLY A 55 -13.87 -14.66 9.47
C GLY A 55 -14.58 -15.82 8.75
N SER A 56 -13.77 -16.72 8.18
CA SER A 56 -14.19 -18.11 8.04
C SER A 56 -14.14 -18.73 9.43
N VAL A 57 -15.30 -18.87 10.08
CA VAL A 57 -15.45 -19.84 11.16
C VAL A 57 -15.27 -21.22 10.51
N GLY A 58 -14.09 -21.81 10.67
CA GLY A 58 -13.88 -23.21 10.29
C GLY A 58 -14.77 -24.08 11.17
N MET A 59 -15.87 -24.59 10.62
CA MET A 59 -16.60 -25.70 11.24
C MET A 59 -15.64 -26.88 11.33
N ARG A 60 -15.21 -27.21 12.54
CA ARG A 60 -14.47 -28.45 12.80
C ARG A 60 -15.45 -29.60 12.65
N SER A 61 -15.10 -30.56 11.81
CA SER A 61 -15.82 -31.80 11.55
C SER A 61 -15.74 -32.76 12.74
N GLY A 62 -16.24 -32.34 13.91
CA GLY A 62 -16.24 -33.11 15.15
C GLY A 62 -17.44 -32.91 16.06
N ASP A 63 -18.33 -31.95 15.78
CA ASP A 63 -19.51 -31.69 16.63
C ASP A 63 -20.73 -32.52 16.18
N VAL A 64 -20.56 -33.85 16.15
CA VAL A 64 -21.68 -34.80 16.23
C VAL A 64 -21.36 -35.78 17.33
N SER A 65 -22.03 -35.64 18.47
CA SER A 65 -22.19 -36.68 19.48
C SER A 65 -23.57 -36.47 20.12
N ASP A 66 -24.29 -37.59 20.27
CA ASP A 66 -25.70 -37.76 20.67
C ASP A 66 -26.22 -36.85 21.80
#